data_AF-A0A1S9IYX0-F1
#
_entry.id   AF-A0A1S9IYX0-F1
#
_cell.length_a   1.000
_cell.length_b   1.000
_cell.length_c   1.000
_cell.angle_alpha   90.00
_cell.angle_beta   90.00
_cell.angle_gamma   90.00
#
_symmetry.space_group_name_H-M   'P 1'
#
loop_
_entity.id
_entity.type
_entity.pdbx_description
1 polymer ?
#
loop_
_entity_poly.entity_id
_entity_poly.type
_entity_poly.pdbx_seq_one_letter_code
_entity_poly.pdbx_strand_id
1 'polypeptide(L)'
;MPKISSVVSSCYHLFSEHQQLSNETTMTNPVSRRIVHKEYGISLKSVPVWLATAKTPLALLNGRHTRSHSFIIAGTPGMGSRSGAQYYAINSDDKRSRIDIDSLFLKKLNNVRNQNKFPIDVKETVIKLQGQKFTCIEDFYKKYNETRLKANTNIQQEQIADEVKSLTYLIPSEKKEMWIYKNNGKDNAKPNLGERDVRMFENISPDDTDKITGRKFSELGEYLYSGNVIKLSQLSIRYLPNISSISLIETKQSLLLHRLYSDEVLQRNGTLIPTPLHEEKSIPADNIKTMLNNIPTYKMLPPFTETQGNCSSGAATFLRKSGAEEKDILACSPRNYGLHHNIKTWDPLVRN
;
A
#
# COMPACT_ATOMS: atom_id res chain seq x y z
N MET A 1 -19.17 -11.64 -27.20
CA MET A 1 -19.23 -11.57 -25.73
C MET A 1 -18.56 -12.80 -25.12
N PRO A 2 -17.34 -12.71 -24.57
CA PRO A 2 -16.77 -13.80 -23.78
C PRO A 2 -17.36 -13.77 -22.36
N LYS A 3 -17.73 -14.94 -21.84
CA LYS A 3 -18.31 -15.13 -20.50
C LYS A 3 -17.31 -14.70 -19.41
N ILE A 4 -17.69 -13.68 -18.63
CA ILE A 4 -16.97 -13.15 -17.46
C ILE A 4 -16.86 -14.19 -16.31
N SER A 5 -17.58 -15.32 -16.40
CA SER A 5 -17.68 -16.30 -15.31
C SER A 5 -16.40 -17.11 -15.03
N SER A 6 -15.43 -17.18 -15.94
CA SER A 6 -14.22 -17.99 -15.71
C SER A 6 -13.07 -17.24 -15.03
N VAL A 7 -13.09 -15.89 -15.03
CA VAL A 7 -12.00 -15.07 -14.47
C VAL A 7 -12.17 -14.83 -12.96
N VAL A 8 -13.41 -14.80 -12.48
CA VAL A 8 -13.71 -14.58 -11.05
C VAL A 8 -13.36 -15.80 -10.18
N SER A 9 -13.43 -17.02 -10.75
CA SER A 9 -13.16 -18.27 -10.02
C SER A 9 -11.68 -18.47 -9.67
N SER A 10 -10.77 -18.00 -10.51
CA SER A 10 -9.32 -18.09 -10.27
C SER A 10 -8.83 -17.11 -9.20
N CYS A 11 -9.45 -15.93 -9.09
CA CYS A 11 -9.12 -14.98 -8.03
C CYS A 11 -9.62 -15.46 -6.65
N TYR A 12 -10.76 -16.16 -6.60
CA TYR A 12 -11.30 -16.71 -5.34
C TYR A 12 -10.42 -17.82 -4.75
N HIS A 13 -9.81 -18.69 -5.57
CA HIS A 13 -8.90 -19.71 -5.08
C HIS A 13 -7.62 -19.12 -4.45
N LEU A 14 -7.07 -18.04 -5.04
CA LEU A 14 -5.93 -17.29 -4.49
C LEU A 14 -6.23 -16.63 -3.14
N PHE A 15 -7.46 -16.20 -2.88
CA PHE A 15 -7.86 -15.68 -1.57
C PHE A 15 -7.93 -16.78 -0.50
N SER A 16 -8.32 -18.01 -0.87
CA SER A 16 -8.37 -19.14 0.07
C SER A 16 -6.97 -19.67 0.45
N GLU A 17 -6.03 -19.69 -0.50
CA GLU A 17 -4.65 -20.13 -0.22
C GLU A 17 -3.86 -19.12 0.62
N HIS A 18 -4.18 -17.81 0.55
CA HIS A 18 -3.54 -16.80 1.39
C HIS A 18 -4.13 -16.67 2.80
N GLN A 19 -5.33 -17.22 3.06
CA GLN A 19 -5.93 -17.23 4.40
C GLN A 19 -5.33 -18.32 5.29
N GLN A 20 -4.72 -19.38 4.71
CA GLN A 20 -3.96 -20.39 5.44
C GLN A 20 -2.59 -19.90 5.94
N LEU A 21 -2.08 -18.76 5.44
CA LEU A 21 -0.80 -18.19 5.90
C LEU A 21 -0.93 -17.26 7.12
N SER A 22 -2.16 -16.94 7.57
CA SER A 22 -2.37 -16.16 8.79
C SER A 22 -2.49 -17.00 10.06
N ASN A 23 -2.66 -18.32 9.95
CA ASN A 23 -2.71 -19.26 11.07
C ASN A 23 -2.10 -20.58 10.62
N GLU A 24 -0.86 -20.88 11.02
CA GLU A 24 -0.48 -22.20 11.56
C GLU A 24 1.02 -22.23 11.87
N THR A 25 1.27 -22.07 13.16
CA THR A 25 2.32 -22.74 13.92
C THR A 25 2.50 -24.19 13.43
N THR A 26 3.74 -24.57 13.17
CA THR A 26 4.32 -25.94 13.18
C THR A 26 3.34 -27.11 13.22
N MET A 27 3.32 -27.97 12.19
CA MET A 27 3.32 -29.45 12.32
C MET A 27 3.56 -30.13 10.96
N THR A 28 4.21 -31.28 11.03
CA THR A 28 4.85 -32.09 9.99
C THR A 28 3.91 -33.05 9.25
N ASN A 29 4.13 -33.18 7.93
CA ASN A 29 3.88 -34.32 7.03
C ASN A 29 2.43 -34.77 6.67
N PRO A 30 2.25 -35.41 5.49
CA PRO A 30 1.15 -35.09 4.57
C PRO A 30 0.19 -36.26 4.33
N VAL A 31 -1.13 -36.05 4.40
CA VAL A 31 -2.11 -37.00 3.81
C VAL A 31 -3.35 -36.25 3.28
N SER A 32 -3.57 -36.41 1.98
CA SER A 32 -4.85 -36.38 1.24
C SER A 32 -5.89 -35.29 1.55
N ARG A 33 -5.90 -34.24 0.73
CA ARG A 33 -6.95 -33.19 0.73
C ARG A 33 -8.23 -33.70 0.04
N ARG A 34 -9.20 -34.15 0.83
CA ARG A 34 -10.62 -34.10 0.45
C ARG A 34 -11.18 -32.81 1.06
N ILE A 35 -11.43 -31.80 0.23
CA ILE A 35 -12.00 -30.52 0.68
C ILE A 35 -13.46 -30.78 1.06
N VAL A 36 -13.72 -30.91 2.35
CA VAL A 36 -15.07 -30.83 2.91
C VAL A 36 -15.29 -29.35 3.22
N HIS A 37 -16.23 -28.71 2.52
CA HIS A 37 -16.75 -27.40 2.93
C HIS A 37 -17.40 -27.56 4.31
N LYS A 38 -16.64 -27.29 5.37
CA LYS A 38 -17.22 -26.96 6.67
C LYS A 38 -17.67 -25.50 6.58
N GLU A 39 -18.98 -25.30 6.52
CA GLU A 39 -19.57 -24.02 6.92
C GLU A 39 -19.22 -23.78 8.39
N TYR A 40 -18.08 -23.14 8.62
CA TYR A 40 -17.83 -22.53 9.92
C TYR A 40 -18.72 -21.30 9.98
N GLY A 41 -19.82 -21.39 10.73
CA GLY A 41 -20.53 -20.23 11.27
C GLY A 41 -19.60 -19.45 12.21
N ILE A 42 -18.60 -18.79 11.65
CA ILE A 42 -17.76 -17.84 12.39
C ILE A 42 -18.64 -16.60 12.53
N SER A 43 -19.27 -16.44 13.69
CA SER A 43 -19.66 -15.11 14.14
C SER A 43 -18.37 -14.29 14.21
N LEU A 44 -18.05 -13.57 13.13
CA LEU A 44 -16.96 -12.60 13.10
C LEU A 44 -17.32 -11.52 14.11
N LYS A 45 -16.92 -11.69 15.37
CA LYS A 45 -17.07 -10.65 16.38
C LYS A 45 -16.41 -9.40 15.85
N SER A 46 -17.19 -8.35 15.63
CA SER A 46 -16.69 -7.05 15.20
C SER A 46 -15.71 -6.54 16.26
N VAL A 47 -14.49 -6.21 15.84
CA VAL A 47 -13.50 -5.60 16.72
C VAL A 47 -13.58 -4.08 16.59
N PRO A 48 -13.21 -3.30 17.63
CA PRO A 48 -13.27 -1.85 17.56
C PRO A 48 -12.37 -1.30 16.45
N VAL A 49 -12.87 -0.27 15.77
CA VAL A 49 -12.17 0.39 14.66
C VAL A 49 -11.69 1.77 15.11
N TRP A 50 -10.48 2.11 14.70
CA TRP A 50 -9.80 3.34 15.07
C TRP A 50 -9.28 4.05 13.83
N LEU A 51 -9.59 5.35 13.72
CA LEU A 51 -8.79 6.25 12.92
C LEU A 51 -7.57 6.65 13.73
N ALA A 52 -6.39 6.39 13.18
CA ALA A 52 -5.12 6.66 13.83
C ALA A 52 -4.31 7.64 12.98
N THR A 53 -3.56 8.53 13.63
CA THR A 53 -2.71 9.53 12.98
C THR A 53 -1.37 9.57 13.69
N ALA A 54 -0.30 9.09 13.04
CA ALA A 54 1.04 9.16 13.58
C ALA A 54 1.47 10.63 13.68
N LYS A 55 2.07 11.02 14.81
CA LYS A 55 2.56 12.39 15.07
C LYS A 55 4.02 12.57 14.69
N THR A 56 4.77 11.48 14.69
CA THR A 56 6.21 11.49 14.42
C THR A 56 6.48 11.76 12.94
N PRO A 57 7.45 12.62 12.59
CA PRO A 57 7.92 12.71 11.22
C PRO A 57 8.67 11.44 10.87
N LEU A 58 7.97 10.47 10.29
CA LEU A 58 8.64 9.29 9.75
C LEU A 58 9.43 9.73 8.52
N ALA A 59 10.72 9.41 8.53
CA ALA A 59 11.55 9.54 7.35
C ALA A 59 10.91 8.67 6.26
N LEU A 60 10.30 9.30 5.25
CA LEU A 60 9.98 8.58 4.03
C LEU A 60 11.29 8.13 3.38
N LEU A 61 11.20 7.07 2.59
CA LEU A 61 12.29 6.51 1.77
C LEU A 61 13.04 7.53 0.89
N ASN A 62 12.54 8.78 0.78
CA ASN A 62 13.08 9.85 -0.04
C ASN A 62 13.81 10.96 0.77
N GLY A 63 14.06 10.76 2.08
CA GLY A 63 14.69 11.76 2.95
C GLY A 63 13.83 13.00 3.22
N ARG A 64 12.52 12.90 2.98
CA ARG A 64 11.52 13.92 3.33
C ARG A 64 10.70 13.41 4.52
N HIS A 65 10.47 14.28 5.50
CA HIS A 65 9.58 14.00 6.61
C HIS A 65 8.12 14.13 6.14
N THR A 66 7.28 13.11 6.35
CA THR A 66 5.84 13.38 6.37
C THR A 66 5.52 14.17 7.63
N ARG A 67 4.80 15.28 7.46
CA ARG A 67 3.92 15.78 8.51
C ARG A 67 2.87 14.69 8.68
N SER A 68 2.74 14.11 9.87
CA SER A 68 1.67 13.21 10.33
C SER A 68 0.83 12.46 9.26
N HIS A 69 0.87 11.13 9.20
CA HIS A 69 0.04 10.34 8.28
C HIS A 69 -1.09 9.59 9.01
N SER A 70 -2.23 9.46 8.33
CA SER A 70 -3.42 8.80 8.86
C SER A 70 -3.59 7.38 8.29
N PHE A 71 -4.10 6.48 9.11
CA PHE A 71 -4.39 5.08 8.78
C PHE A 71 -5.54 4.55 9.66
N ILE A 72 -6.14 3.43 9.28
CA ILE A 72 -7.20 2.78 10.03
C ILE A 72 -6.67 1.47 10.63
N ILE A 73 -7.01 1.21 11.89
CA ILE A 73 -6.72 -0.07 12.55
C ILE A 73 -8.00 -0.63 13.13
N ALA A 74 -8.22 -1.93 12.92
CA ALA A 74 -9.24 -2.69 13.63
C ALA A 74 -8.56 -3.56 14.69
N GLY A 75 -8.91 -3.39 15.96
CA GLY A 75 -8.26 -4.05 17.09
C GLY A 75 -8.26 -3.19 18.35
N THR A 76 -7.75 -3.73 19.45
CA THR A 76 -7.72 -3.01 20.74
C THR A 76 -6.35 -2.36 20.97
N PRO A 77 -6.29 -1.02 21.17
CA PRO A 77 -5.04 -0.31 21.40
C PRO A 77 -4.36 -0.76 22.70
N GLY A 78 -3.03 -0.77 22.74
CA GLY A 78 -2.25 -1.06 23.96
C GLY A 78 -2.22 -2.52 24.41
N MET A 79 -2.78 -3.47 23.64
CA MET A 79 -2.81 -4.90 24.02
C MET A 79 -1.58 -5.71 23.55
N GLY A 80 -0.55 -5.05 23.02
CA GLY A 80 0.57 -5.72 22.37
C GLY A 80 0.09 -6.61 21.21
N SER A 81 0.87 -7.63 20.88
CA SER A 81 0.54 -8.60 19.81
C SER A 81 -0.74 -9.42 20.04
N ARG A 82 -1.38 -9.32 21.22
CA ARG A 82 -2.68 -9.95 21.51
C ARG A 82 -3.86 -9.15 20.97
N SER A 83 -3.63 -7.92 20.51
CA SER A 83 -4.67 -7.05 19.96
C SER A 83 -5.35 -7.64 18.72
N GLY A 84 -4.64 -8.51 17.98
CA GLY A 84 -5.05 -8.95 16.65
C GLY A 84 -5.18 -7.80 15.65
N ALA A 85 -4.45 -6.70 15.87
CA ALA A 85 -4.62 -5.45 15.13
C ALA A 85 -4.43 -5.66 13.62
N GLN A 86 -5.47 -5.29 12.88
CA GLN A 86 -5.44 -5.32 11.43
C GLN A 86 -5.24 -3.90 10.90
N TYR A 87 -4.18 -3.74 10.11
CA TYR A 87 -3.80 -2.47 9.49
C TYR A 87 -4.48 -2.26 8.13
N TYR A 88 -5.03 -1.07 7.96
CA TYR A 88 -5.70 -0.62 6.75
C TYR A 88 -5.18 0.75 6.35
N ALA A 89 -4.40 0.79 5.27
CA ALA A 89 -3.96 2.03 4.66
C ALA A 89 -3.79 1.86 3.16
N ILE A 90 -3.94 2.97 2.46
CA ILE A 90 -3.55 3.11 1.05
C ILE A 90 -2.36 4.06 1.02
N ASN A 91 -1.28 3.65 0.38
CA ASN A 91 -0.04 4.42 0.29
C ASN A 91 0.59 4.28 -1.10
N SER A 92 1.67 5.03 -1.36
CA SER A 92 2.42 4.89 -2.61
C SER A 92 3.03 3.49 -2.74
N ASP A 93 2.86 2.86 -3.90
CA ASP A 93 3.46 1.58 -4.29
C ASP A 93 4.37 1.81 -5.50
N ASP A 94 5.65 2.04 -5.24
CA ASP A 94 6.67 2.26 -6.26
C ASP A 94 6.90 1.05 -7.17
N LYS A 95 6.54 -0.16 -6.73
CA LYS A 95 6.73 -1.40 -7.49
C LYS A 95 5.74 -1.56 -8.62
N ARG A 96 4.57 -0.94 -8.55
CA ARG A 96 3.56 -0.96 -9.63
C ARG A 96 3.55 0.30 -10.46
N SER A 97 4.37 1.26 -10.06
CA SER A 97 4.37 2.60 -10.62
C SER A 97 4.90 2.63 -12.03
N ARG A 98 4.29 3.49 -12.83
CA ARG A 98 4.78 3.85 -14.15
C ARG A 98 6.15 4.53 -14.03
N ILE A 99 7.07 4.18 -14.94
CA ILE A 99 8.39 4.77 -15.01
C ILE A 99 8.52 5.50 -16.34
N ASP A 100 8.70 6.82 -16.30
CA ASP A 100 9.11 7.58 -17.49
C ASP A 100 10.50 8.14 -17.24
N ILE A 101 11.42 7.91 -18.18
CA ILE A 101 12.77 8.47 -18.14
C ILE A 101 12.74 9.87 -18.75
N ASP A 102 12.05 10.77 -18.07
CA ASP A 102 11.86 12.17 -18.46
C ASP A 102 12.88 13.12 -17.78
N SER A 103 12.74 14.43 -18.05
CA SER A 103 13.62 15.45 -17.48
C SER A 103 13.58 15.50 -15.95
N LEU A 104 12.45 15.16 -15.31
CA LEU A 104 12.34 15.12 -13.85
C LEU A 104 13.08 13.92 -13.27
N PHE A 105 12.95 12.75 -13.91
CA PHE A 105 13.69 11.54 -13.55
C PHE A 105 15.20 11.78 -13.66
N LEU A 106 15.66 12.30 -14.80
CA LEU A 106 17.07 12.60 -15.04
C LEU A 106 17.62 13.69 -14.11
N LYS A 107 16.82 14.73 -13.81
CA LYS A 107 17.19 15.76 -12.82
C LYS A 107 17.41 15.16 -11.43
N LYS A 108 16.61 14.17 -11.03
CA LYS A 108 16.80 13.46 -9.76
C LYS A 108 18.00 12.52 -9.77
N LEU A 109 18.23 11.81 -10.88
CA LEU A 109 19.41 10.97 -11.08
C LEU A 109 20.71 11.77 -10.89
N ASN A 110 20.75 12.97 -11.49
CA ASN A 110 21.91 13.86 -11.48
C ASN A 110 21.96 14.82 -10.28
N ASN A 111 21.05 14.69 -9.33
CA ASN A 111 21.04 15.52 -8.13
C ASN A 111 22.33 15.30 -7.32
N VAL A 112 22.93 16.37 -6.80
CA VAL A 112 24.15 16.32 -5.97
C VAL A 112 24.03 15.30 -4.82
N ARG A 113 22.85 15.21 -4.19
CA ARG A 113 22.58 14.25 -3.11
C ARG A 113 22.61 12.78 -3.55
N ASN A 114 22.51 12.53 -4.85
CA ASN A 114 22.53 11.20 -5.47
C ASN A 114 23.79 10.97 -6.31
N GLN A 115 24.70 11.94 -6.42
CA GLN A 115 25.90 11.83 -7.27
C GLN A 115 26.74 10.60 -6.95
N ASN A 116 26.88 10.27 -5.67
CA ASN A 116 27.64 9.11 -5.18
C ASN A 116 26.78 7.85 -5.00
N LYS A 117 25.46 7.92 -5.22
CA LYS A 117 24.56 6.76 -5.07
C LYS A 117 24.48 5.90 -6.31
N PHE A 118 24.64 6.51 -7.49
CA PHE A 118 24.56 5.81 -8.77
C PHE A 118 25.91 5.87 -9.47
N PRO A 119 26.54 4.70 -9.68
CA PRO A 119 27.73 4.56 -10.53
C PRO A 119 27.55 5.16 -11.92
N ILE A 120 28.66 5.49 -12.59
CA ILE A 120 28.63 6.19 -13.89
C ILE A 120 27.95 5.37 -14.98
N ASP A 121 28.15 4.07 -14.95
CA ASP A 121 27.62 3.10 -15.90
C ASP A 121 26.10 2.87 -15.71
N VAL A 122 25.60 2.97 -14.48
CA VAL A 122 24.16 3.09 -14.20
C VAL A 122 23.57 4.35 -14.84
N LYS A 123 24.24 5.50 -14.66
CA LYS A 123 23.77 6.78 -15.23
C LYS A 123 23.74 6.74 -16.76
N GLU A 124 24.80 6.23 -17.39
CA GLU A 124 24.88 6.06 -18.84
C GLU A 124 23.79 5.12 -19.37
N THR A 125 23.52 4.02 -18.66
CA THR A 125 22.43 3.10 -19.01
C THR A 125 21.08 3.81 -18.98
N VAL A 126 20.81 4.59 -17.92
CA VAL A 126 19.56 5.37 -17.83
C VAL A 126 19.46 6.43 -18.93
N ILE A 127 20.56 7.11 -19.28
CA ILE A 127 20.60 8.11 -20.37
C ILE A 127 20.24 7.47 -21.71
N LYS A 128 20.71 6.24 -21.99
CA LYS A 128 20.32 5.49 -23.21
C LYS A 128 18.83 5.17 -23.27
N LEU A 129 18.14 5.16 -22.14
CA LEU A 129 16.69 4.93 -22.03
C LEU A 129 15.88 6.24 -21.99
N GLN A 130 16.52 7.40 -22.17
CA GLN A 130 15.85 8.70 -22.14
C GLN A 130 14.67 8.77 -23.13
N GLY A 131 13.55 9.31 -22.66
CA GLY A 131 12.32 9.45 -23.44
C GLY A 131 11.42 8.20 -23.46
N GLN A 132 11.92 7.05 -22.99
CA GLN A 132 11.12 5.83 -22.90
C GLN A 132 10.16 5.88 -21.71
N LYS A 133 9.04 5.17 -21.87
CA LYS A 133 7.93 5.07 -20.92
C LYS A 133 7.64 3.60 -20.69
N PHE A 134 7.58 3.20 -19.43
CA PHE A 134 7.38 1.83 -19.01
C PHE A 134 6.12 1.77 -18.15
N THR A 135 5.24 0.83 -18.49
CA THR A 135 3.95 0.66 -17.80
C THR A 135 4.12 0.15 -16.37
N CYS A 136 5.20 -0.57 -16.11
CA CYS A 136 5.59 -1.02 -14.78
C CYS A 136 7.12 -1.08 -14.63
N ILE A 137 7.56 -1.49 -13.44
CA ILE A 137 8.98 -1.65 -13.16
C ILE A 137 9.57 -2.90 -13.81
N GLU A 138 8.79 -3.96 -13.98
CA GLU A 138 9.24 -5.19 -14.62
C GLU A 138 9.59 -4.91 -16.09
N ASP A 139 8.82 -4.09 -16.79
CA ASP A 139 9.13 -3.63 -18.15
C ASP A 139 10.42 -2.81 -18.19
N PHE A 140 10.58 -1.90 -17.22
CA PHE A 140 11.81 -1.12 -17.07
C PHE A 140 13.00 -2.03 -16.80
N TYR A 141 12.86 -3.03 -15.92
CA TYR A 141 13.90 -4.02 -15.64
C TYR A 141 14.35 -4.73 -16.92
N LYS A 142 13.40 -5.26 -17.71
CA LYS A 142 13.72 -5.97 -18.97
C LYS A 142 14.61 -5.10 -19.86
N LYS A 143 14.17 -3.86 -20.12
CA LYS A 143 14.89 -2.93 -21.00
C LYS A 143 16.22 -2.46 -20.42
N TYR A 144 16.25 -2.21 -19.12
CA TYR A 144 17.47 -1.85 -18.40
C TYR A 144 18.50 -2.99 -18.47
N ASN A 145 18.11 -4.22 -18.15
CA ASN A 145 18.94 -5.42 -18.21
C ASN A 145 19.53 -5.62 -19.61
N GLU A 146 18.71 -5.56 -20.66
CA GLU A 146 19.17 -5.64 -22.06
C GLU A 146 20.23 -4.58 -22.38
N THR A 147 20.00 -3.34 -21.94
CA THR A 147 20.91 -2.21 -22.22
C THR A 147 22.20 -2.34 -21.43
N ARG A 148 22.11 -2.84 -20.19
CA ARG A 148 23.22 -3.05 -19.27
C ARG A 148 24.13 -4.18 -19.72
N LEU A 149 23.56 -5.32 -20.12
CA LEU A 149 24.31 -6.48 -20.62
C LEU A 149 25.04 -6.18 -21.94
N LYS A 150 24.48 -5.34 -22.80
CA LYS A 150 25.17 -4.86 -24.01
C LYS A 150 26.41 -4.02 -23.69
N ALA A 151 26.43 -3.32 -22.55
CA ALA A 151 27.58 -2.52 -22.13
C ALA A 151 28.60 -3.33 -21.30
N ASN A 152 28.14 -4.32 -20.54
CA ASN A 152 28.97 -5.21 -19.73
C ASN A 152 28.32 -6.60 -19.64
N THR A 153 28.89 -7.59 -20.32
CA THR A 153 28.35 -8.96 -20.37
C THR A 153 28.54 -9.75 -19.07
N ASN A 154 29.39 -9.29 -18.15
CA ASN A 154 29.76 -10.01 -16.94
C ASN A 154 29.02 -9.52 -15.68
N ILE A 155 28.09 -8.58 -15.81
CA ILE A 155 27.31 -8.07 -14.68
C ILE A 155 26.37 -9.17 -14.15
N GLN A 156 26.35 -9.33 -12.82
CA GLN A 156 25.48 -10.30 -12.17
C GLN A 156 24.02 -9.81 -12.14
N GLN A 157 23.06 -10.74 -12.25
CA GLN A 157 21.63 -10.39 -12.23
C GLN A 157 21.19 -9.77 -10.90
N GLU A 158 21.79 -10.19 -9.78
CA GLU A 158 21.54 -9.59 -8.46
C GLU A 158 21.92 -8.12 -8.41
N GLN A 159 23.06 -7.76 -9.03
CA GLN A 159 23.50 -6.37 -9.15
C GLN A 159 22.49 -5.54 -9.98
N ILE A 160 22.00 -6.08 -11.09
CA ILE A 160 20.97 -5.41 -11.91
C ILE A 160 19.69 -5.19 -11.10
N ALA A 161 19.25 -6.19 -10.34
CA ALA A 161 18.06 -6.07 -9.50
C ALA A 161 18.22 -4.98 -8.43
N ASP A 162 19.39 -4.88 -7.79
CA ASP A 162 19.67 -3.82 -6.81
C ASP A 162 19.79 -2.43 -7.45
N GLU A 163 20.36 -2.33 -8.64
CA GLU A 163 20.39 -1.08 -9.43
C GLU A 163 18.97 -0.62 -9.76
N VAL A 164 18.14 -1.49 -10.34
CA VAL A 164 16.74 -1.18 -10.70
C VAL A 164 15.92 -0.80 -9.46
N LYS A 165 16.06 -1.55 -8.36
CA LYS A 165 15.42 -1.24 -7.08
C LYS A 165 15.85 0.13 -6.54
N SER A 166 17.09 0.52 -6.75
CA SER A 166 17.58 1.84 -6.34
C SER A 166 17.04 2.96 -7.24
N LEU A 167 16.83 2.68 -8.53
CA LEU A 167 16.27 3.63 -9.49
C LEU A 167 14.78 3.94 -9.22
N THR A 168 14.03 3.09 -8.50
CA THR A 168 12.63 3.37 -8.12
C THR A 168 12.48 4.60 -7.24
N TYR A 169 13.52 4.94 -6.45
CA TYR A 169 13.53 6.15 -5.63
C TYR A 169 13.52 7.44 -6.46
N LEU A 170 13.89 7.35 -7.73
CA LEU A 170 13.87 8.49 -8.66
C LEU A 170 12.47 8.74 -9.22
N ILE A 171 11.56 7.75 -9.18
CA ILE A 171 10.18 7.90 -9.65
C ILE A 171 9.53 9.13 -8.97
N PRO A 172 9.06 10.13 -9.73
CA PRO A 172 8.30 11.25 -9.20
C PRO A 172 7.11 10.79 -8.39
N SER A 173 6.82 11.46 -7.27
CA SER A 173 5.76 11.03 -6.35
C SER A 173 4.42 10.91 -7.08
N GLU A 174 4.12 11.87 -7.96
CA GLU A 174 2.94 11.98 -8.82
C GLU A 174 2.77 10.85 -9.84
N LYS A 175 3.78 10.00 -10.01
CA LYS A 175 3.71 8.77 -10.82
C LYS A 175 3.63 7.51 -9.96
N LYS A 176 3.77 7.65 -8.65
CA LYS A 176 3.67 6.51 -7.75
C LYS A 176 2.22 6.12 -7.57
N GLU A 177 1.84 4.91 -7.93
CA GLU A 177 0.46 4.44 -7.78
C GLU A 177 0.07 4.36 -6.30
N MET A 178 -1.19 4.60 -5.96
CA MET A 178 -1.72 4.43 -4.62
C MET A 178 -2.44 3.09 -4.50
N TRP A 179 -1.92 2.21 -3.64
CA TRP A 179 -2.49 0.88 -3.40
C TRP A 179 -2.54 0.54 -1.92
N ILE A 180 -3.30 -0.51 -1.58
CA ILE A 180 -3.32 -1.06 -0.22
C ILE A 180 -1.89 -1.39 0.21
N TYR A 181 -1.52 -0.83 1.36
CA TYR A 181 -0.23 -1.05 1.99
C TYR A 181 -0.35 -2.14 3.04
N LYS A 182 0.58 -3.10 3.00
CA LYS A 182 0.64 -4.21 3.97
C LYS A 182 1.70 -3.94 5.02
N ASN A 183 1.42 -4.28 6.27
CA ASN A 183 2.49 -4.50 7.25
C ASN A 183 3.23 -5.80 6.92
N ASN A 184 4.48 -5.91 7.36
CA ASN A 184 5.27 -7.14 7.17
C ASN A 184 5.29 -8.05 8.41
N GLY A 185 4.54 -7.74 9.47
CA GLY A 185 4.40 -8.61 10.64
C GLY A 185 5.49 -8.41 11.69
N LYS A 186 5.18 -8.85 12.92
CA LYS A 186 5.96 -8.56 14.13
C LYS A 186 7.36 -9.17 14.16
N ASP A 187 7.55 -10.31 13.49
CA ASP A 187 8.82 -11.05 13.54
C ASP A 187 9.88 -10.47 12.60
N ASN A 188 9.51 -9.50 11.76
CA ASN A 188 10.46 -8.81 10.90
C ASN A 188 11.36 -7.85 11.68
N ALA A 189 12.67 -8.14 11.66
CA ALA A 189 13.71 -7.31 12.30
C ALA A 189 13.81 -5.89 11.70
N LYS A 190 13.43 -5.72 10.43
CA LYS A 190 13.33 -4.42 9.76
C LYS A 190 11.86 -4.13 9.44
N PRO A 191 11.08 -3.59 10.41
CA PRO A 191 9.67 -3.32 10.20
C PRO A 191 9.47 -2.23 9.15
N ASN A 192 8.57 -2.49 8.20
CA ASN A 192 8.14 -1.49 7.23
C ASN A 192 7.23 -0.43 7.91
N LEU A 193 6.83 0.61 7.17
CA LEU A 193 5.99 1.68 7.72
C LEU A 193 4.72 1.16 8.42
N GLY A 194 3.93 0.32 7.74
CA GLY A 194 2.68 -0.21 8.29
C GLY A 194 2.90 -1.09 9.52
N GLU A 195 4.00 -1.83 9.58
CA GLU A 195 4.36 -2.60 10.77
C GLU A 195 4.77 -1.71 11.94
N ARG A 196 5.48 -0.60 11.68
CA ARG A 196 5.76 0.41 12.72
C ARG A 196 4.46 1.04 13.24
N ASP A 197 3.51 1.33 12.35
CA ASP A 197 2.20 1.88 12.70
C ASP A 197 1.40 0.93 13.61
N VAL A 198 1.37 -0.37 13.27
CA VAL A 198 0.76 -1.41 14.11
C VAL A 198 1.44 -1.46 15.47
N ARG A 199 2.77 -1.50 15.53
CA ARG A 199 3.51 -1.55 16.80
C ARG A 199 3.27 -0.31 17.66
N MET A 200 3.15 0.89 17.07
CA MET A 200 2.80 2.11 17.79
C MET A 200 1.39 2.04 18.39
N PHE A 201 0.44 1.43 17.68
CA PHE A 201 -0.92 1.22 18.18
C PHE A 201 -0.99 0.13 19.28
N GLU A 202 -0.22 -0.94 19.13
CA GLU A 202 -0.19 -2.06 20.07
C GLU A 202 0.56 -1.74 21.35
N ASN A 203 1.58 -0.88 21.30
CA ASN A 203 2.48 -0.57 22.41
C ASN A 203 2.39 0.90 22.81
N ILE A 204 1.20 1.32 23.21
CA ILE A 204 0.98 2.66 23.77
C ILE A 204 1.70 2.74 25.12
N SER A 205 2.54 3.76 25.31
CA SER A 205 3.27 3.91 26.58
C SER A 205 2.28 4.19 27.71
N PRO A 206 2.44 3.56 28.89
CA PRO A 206 1.65 3.90 30.08
C PRO A 206 1.72 5.39 30.45
N ASP A 207 2.86 6.05 30.18
CA ASP A 207 3.08 7.47 30.45
C ASP A 207 2.41 8.42 29.43
N ASP A 208 1.93 7.90 28.29
CA ASP A 208 1.35 8.71 27.21
C ASP A 208 -0.05 9.25 27.54
N THR A 209 -0.74 8.63 28.49
CA THR A 209 -2.12 8.99 28.86
C THR A 209 -2.24 9.97 30.01
N ASP A 210 -1.21 10.03 30.86
CA ASP A 210 -1.17 10.94 32.01
C ASP A 210 -1.26 12.41 31.58
N LYS A 211 -0.76 12.75 30.39
CA LYS A 211 -0.72 14.15 29.90
C LYS A 211 -2.06 14.69 29.39
N ILE A 212 -3.09 13.86 29.21
CA ILE A 212 -4.32 14.26 28.51
C ILE A 212 -5.58 14.06 29.35
N THR A 213 -5.59 13.09 30.27
CA THR A 213 -6.73 12.85 31.17
C THR A 213 -6.34 12.78 32.65
N GLY A 214 -5.05 12.81 32.98
CA GLY A 214 -4.56 12.53 34.34
C GLY A 214 -4.84 11.11 34.82
N ARG A 215 -4.95 10.14 33.88
CA ARG A 215 -5.28 8.73 34.15
C ARG A 215 -4.46 7.80 33.24
N LYS A 216 -4.25 6.55 33.67
CA LYS A 216 -3.56 5.52 32.86
C LYS A 216 -4.41 5.08 31.67
N PHE A 217 -3.79 4.57 30.59
CA PHE A 217 -4.50 4.07 29.40
C PHE A 217 -5.54 2.99 29.75
N SER A 218 -5.22 2.11 30.69
CA SER A 218 -6.12 1.08 31.21
C SER A 218 -7.35 1.63 31.92
N GLU A 219 -7.31 2.88 32.38
CA GLU A 219 -8.37 3.57 33.13
C GLU A 219 -9.22 4.47 32.23
N LEU A 220 -8.89 4.54 30.93
CA LEU A 220 -9.64 5.32 29.95
C LEU A 220 -11.00 4.71 29.60
N GLY A 221 -11.30 3.47 29.98
CA GLY A 221 -12.63 2.86 29.99
C GLY A 221 -13.55 3.30 28.86
N GLU A 222 -14.66 3.96 29.21
CA GLU A 222 -15.65 4.51 28.27
C GLU A 222 -15.14 5.69 27.45
N TYR A 223 -14.22 6.50 27.99
CA TYR A 223 -13.64 7.64 27.26
C TYR A 223 -12.89 7.19 26.01
N LEU A 224 -12.25 6.03 26.06
CA LEU A 224 -11.60 5.39 24.92
C LEU A 224 -12.59 5.20 23.75
N TYR A 225 -13.82 4.81 24.05
CA TYR A 225 -14.89 4.54 23.07
C TYR A 225 -15.86 5.71 22.88
N SER A 226 -15.54 6.90 23.39
CA SER A 226 -16.40 8.10 23.27
C SER A 226 -16.45 8.72 21.86
N GLY A 227 -15.57 8.29 20.96
CA GLY A 227 -15.38 8.90 19.64
C GLY A 227 -14.59 10.21 19.66
N ASN A 228 -14.11 10.65 20.83
CA ASN A 228 -13.19 11.78 20.96
C ASN A 228 -11.79 11.42 20.46
N VAL A 229 -11.05 12.42 19.99
CA VAL A 229 -9.64 12.25 19.61
C VAL A 229 -8.79 12.16 20.87
N ILE A 230 -8.22 10.98 21.10
CA ILE A 230 -7.21 10.76 22.13
C ILE A 230 -5.85 11.06 21.50
N LYS A 231 -5.18 12.08 22.04
CA LYS A 231 -3.80 12.39 21.71
C LYS A 231 -2.90 11.43 22.53
N LEU A 232 -1.81 10.94 21.97
CA LEU A 232 -0.76 10.17 22.66
C LEU A 232 0.60 10.77 22.25
N SER A 233 1.74 10.33 22.78
CA SER A 233 3.02 10.96 22.41
C SER A 233 3.36 10.76 20.93
N GLN A 234 3.18 9.54 20.41
CA GLN A 234 3.53 9.17 19.04
C GLN A 234 2.33 9.08 18.09
N LEU A 235 1.12 8.96 18.63
CA LEU A 235 -0.10 8.69 17.87
C LEU A 235 -1.25 9.58 18.33
N SER A 236 -2.24 9.79 17.48
CA SER A 236 -3.58 10.19 17.87
C SER A 236 -4.55 9.11 17.42
N ILE A 237 -5.47 8.68 18.29
CA ILE A 237 -6.48 7.68 17.95
C ILE A 237 -7.88 8.26 18.18
N ARG A 238 -8.82 7.88 17.33
CA ARG A 238 -10.24 8.19 17.45
C ARG A 238 -11.05 6.94 17.17
N TYR A 239 -11.90 6.56 18.10
CA TYR A 239 -12.82 5.44 17.91
C TYR A 239 -13.85 5.78 16.83
N LEU A 240 -14.14 4.82 15.94
CA LEU A 240 -15.14 4.91 14.89
C LEU A 240 -16.30 3.95 15.20
N PRO A 241 -17.31 4.38 15.99
CA PRO A 241 -18.39 3.49 16.47
C PRO A 241 -19.28 2.96 15.35
N ASN A 242 -19.43 3.73 14.27
CA ASN A 242 -20.33 3.40 13.17
C ASN A 242 -19.65 2.59 12.06
N ILE A 243 -18.39 2.17 12.26
CA ILE A 243 -17.65 1.38 11.28
C ILE A 243 -17.43 -0.02 11.79
N SER A 244 -17.99 -0.97 11.05
CA SER A 244 -17.73 -2.38 11.28
C SER A 244 -16.35 -2.77 10.74
N SER A 245 -15.61 -3.55 11.52
CA SER A 245 -14.38 -4.19 11.05
C SER A 245 -14.62 -5.11 9.86
N ILE A 246 -15.85 -5.65 9.69
CA ILE A 246 -16.22 -6.48 8.54
C ILE A 246 -16.23 -5.63 7.26
N SER A 247 -16.83 -4.45 7.29
CA SER A 247 -16.86 -3.53 6.13
C SER A 247 -15.45 -3.10 5.70
N LEU A 248 -14.51 -2.98 6.66
CA LEU A 248 -13.10 -2.75 6.34
C LEU A 248 -12.46 -3.95 5.62
N ILE A 249 -12.76 -5.18 6.05
CA ILE A 249 -12.27 -6.41 5.40
C ILE A 249 -12.79 -6.50 3.97
N GLU A 250 -14.09 -6.30 3.76
CA GLU A 250 -14.72 -6.32 2.43
C GLU A 250 -14.13 -5.24 1.52
N THR A 251 -13.94 -4.03 2.05
CA THR A 251 -13.28 -2.93 1.33
C THR A 251 -11.85 -3.31 0.94
N LYS A 252 -11.09 -3.92 1.86
CA LYS A 252 -9.73 -4.39 1.59
C LYS A 252 -9.73 -5.44 0.47
N GLN A 253 -10.64 -6.39 0.51
CA GLN A 253 -10.76 -7.45 -0.48
C GLN A 253 -11.11 -6.90 -1.87
N SER A 254 -12.11 -6.01 -1.96
CA SER A 254 -12.51 -5.35 -3.21
C SER A 254 -11.33 -4.60 -3.85
N LEU A 255 -10.61 -3.79 -3.07
CA LEU A 255 -9.46 -3.04 -3.55
C LEU A 255 -8.27 -3.94 -3.93
N LEU A 256 -8.07 -5.06 -3.23
CA LEU A 256 -7.07 -6.08 -3.60
C LEU A 256 -7.45 -6.78 -4.90
N LEU A 257 -8.73 -7.08 -5.12
CA LEU A 257 -9.20 -7.65 -6.38
C LEU A 257 -8.94 -6.70 -7.55
N HIS A 258 -9.23 -5.41 -7.38
CA HIS A 258 -8.92 -4.39 -8.40
C HIS A 258 -7.42 -4.32 -8.70
N ARG A 259 -6.58 -4.48 -7.67
CA ARG A 259 -5.11 -4.56 -7.84
C ARG A 259 -4.71 -5.76 -8.65
N LEU A 260 -5.22 -6.95 -8.30
CA LEU A 260 -4.90 -8.20 -8.98
C LEU A 260 -5.35 -8.16 -10.44
N TYR A 261 -6.53 -7.62 -10.71
CA TYR A 261 -7.00 -7.41 -12.08
C TYR A 261 -6.08 -6.46 -12.87
N SER A 262 -5.72 -5.33 -12.27
CA SER A 262 -4.81 -4.37 -12.91
C SER A 262 -3.41 -4.95 -13.12
N ASP A 263 -2.92 -5.75 -12.18
CA ASP A 263 -1.68 -6.50 -12.29
C ASP A 263 -1.73 -7.52 -13.42
N GLU A 264 -2.82 -8.27 -13.58
CA GLU A 264 -3.00 -9.20 -14.71
C GLU A 264 -2.99 -8.46 -16.06
N VAL A 265 -3.77 -7.38 -16.18
CA VAL A 265 -3.91 -6.62 -17.43
C VAL A 265 -2.60 -5.91 -17.81
N LEU A 266 -1.84 -5.40 -16.83
CA LEU A 266 -0.55 -4.75 -17.05
C LEU A 266 0.63 -5.73 -16.99
N GLN A 267 0.38 -7.03 -16.87
CA GLN A 267 1.39 -8.08 -16.77
C GLN A 267 2.42 -7.83 -15.64
N ARG A 268 1.94 -7.29 -14.51
CA ARG A 268 2.74 -6.97 -13.32
C ARG A 268 2.61 -8.09 -12.31
N ASN A 269 3.71 -8.42 -11.64
CA ASN A 269 3.68 -9.28 -10.46
C ASN A 269 4.01 -8.49 -9.17
N GLY A 270 4.58 -7.29 -9.30
CA GLY A 270 4.97 -6.45 -8.18
C GLY A 270 6.19 -6.95 -7.41
N THR A 271 6.99 -7.80 -8.04
CA THR A 271 8.21 -8.38 -7.46
C THR A 271 9.46 -7.59 -7.82
N LEU A 272 9.35 -6.61 -8.73
CA LEU A 272 10.46 -5.86 -9.37
C LEU A 272 11.18 -6.65 -10.47
N ILE A 273 11.00 -7.98 -10.50
CA ILE A 273 11.70 -8.88 -11.41
C ILE A 273 10.68 -9.43 -12.40
N PRO A 274 10.98 -9.39 -13.70
CA PRO A 274 10.13 -10.01 -14.71
C PRO A 274 9.93 -11.50 -14.42
N THR A 275 8.68 -11.95 -14.38
CA THR A 275 8.41 -13.40 -14.40
C THR A 275 8.47 -13.93 -15.83
N PRO A 276 9.10 -15.10 -16.08
CA PRO A 276 9.16 -15.72 -17.42
C PRO A 276 7.81 -16.25 -17.95
N LEU A 277 6.77 -16.29 -17.12
CA LEU A 277 5.66 -17.26 -17.25
C LEU A 277 4.28 -16.67 -17.62
N HIS A 278 4.18 -15.41 -18.04
CA HIS A 278 2.91 -14.92 -18.56
C HIS A 278 2.95 -14.84 -20.07
N GLU A 279 2.08 -15.62 -20.72
CA GLU A 279 1.70 -15.37 -22.11
C GLU A 279 1.31 -13.89 -22.22
N GLU A 280 1.98 -13.16 -23.11
CA GLU A 280 1.63 -11.78 -23.40
C GLU A 280 0.21 -11.76 -23.98
N LYS A 281 -0.79 -11.59 -23.11
CA LYS A 281 -2.14 -11.31 -23.57
C LYS A 281 -2.07 -10.00 -24.32
N SER A 282 -2.42 -10.03 -25.61
CA SER A 282 -2.54 -8.83 -26.43
C SER A 282 -3.75 -8.04 -25.95
N ILE A 283 -3.52 -7.13 -25.01
CA ILE A 283 -4.53 -6.18 -24.56
C ILE A 283 -4.35 -4.91 -25.39
N PRO A 284 -5.43 -4.37 -25.99
CA PRO A 284 -5.34 -3.15 -26.79
C PRO A 284 -4.68 -2.01 -26.02
N ALA A 285 -3.76 -1.29 -26.68
CA ALA A 285 -3.00 -0.19 -26.06
C ALA A 285 -3.92 0.90 -25.45
N ASP A 286 -5.09 1.14 -26.05
CA ASP A 286 -6.07 2.08 -25.52
C ASP A 286 -6.70 1.61 -24.19
N ASN A 287 -6.89 0.31 -24.01
CA ASN A 287 -7.39 -0.23 -22.74
C ASN A 287 -6.33 -0.09 -21.64
N ILE A 288 -5.07 -0.39 -21.97
CA ILE A 288 -3.93 -0.18 -21.07
C ILE A 288 -3.84 1.30 -20.66
N LYS A 289 -3.91 2.21 -21.64
CA LYS A 289 -3.86 3.66 -21.40
C LYS A 289 -5.02 4.14 -20.54
N THR A 290 -6.25 3.72 -20.84
CA THR A 290 -7.44 4.07 -20.05
C THR A 290 -7.31 3.60 -18.61
N MET A 291 -6.89 2.35 -18.41
CA MET A 291 -6.70 1.81 -17.06
C MET A 291 -5.61 2.58 -16.30
N LEU A 292 -4.45 2.82 -16.90
CA LEU A 292 -3.36 3.59 -16.27
C LEU A 292 -3.80 5.01 -15.89
N ASN A 293 -4.63 5.66 -16.70
CA ASN A 293 -5.17 7.00 -16.40
C ASN A 293 -6.18 6.99 -15.25
N ASN A 294 -6.85 5.86 -15.01
CA ASN A 294 -7.82 5.69 -13.93
C ASN A 294 -7.16 5.23 -12.61
N ILE A 295 -5.93 4.71 -12.64
CA ILE A 295 -5.22 4.33 -11.43
C ILE A 295 -4.80 5.58 -10.66
N PRO A 296 -5.15 5.69 -9.37
CA PRO A 296 -4.78 6.86 -8.57
C PRO A 296 -3.27 6.91 -8.31
N THR A 297 -2.69 8.11 -8.34
CA THR A 297 -1.28 8.34 -8.03
C THR A 297 -1.07 9.22 -6.79
N TYR A 298 0.12 9.12 -6.23
CA TYR A 298 0.47 9.74 -4.96
C TYR A 298 0.95 11.18 -5.16
N LYS A 299 0.55 12.11 -4.30
CA LYS A 299 1.01 13.49 -4.32
C LYS A 299 1.27 13.95 -2.90
N MET A 300 2.44 14.51 -2.65
CA MET A 300 2.82 14.90 -1.29
C MET A 300 2.05 16.14 -0.78
N LEU A 301 1.67 17.05 -1.67
CA LEU A 301 1.15 18.37 -1.32
C LEU A 301 -0.08 18.73 -2.16
N PRO A 302 -1.07 19.45 -1.60
CA PRO A 302 -2.20 19.98 -2.35
C PRO A 302 -1.76 21.05 -3.37
N PRO A 303 -2.61 21.42 -4.36
CA PRO A 303 -3.94 20.87 -4.64
C PRO A 303 -3.86 19.48 -5.29
N PHE A 304 -4.88 18.65 -5.08
CA PHE A 304 -4.97 17.33 -5.67
C PHE A 304 -5.93 17.36 -6.89
N THR A 305 -5.89 16.32 -7.72
CA THR A 305 -6.90 16.06 -8.76
C THR A 305 -7.70 14.83 -8.35
N GLU A 306 -8.76 14.46 -9.08
CA GLU A 306 -9.57 13.28 -8.74
C GLU A 306 -8.75 11.97 -8.64
N THR A 307 -7.67 11.88 -9.41
CA THR A 307 -6.77 10.72 -9.45
C THR A 307 -5.45 10.93 -8.69
N GLN A 308 -5.30 12.02 -7.92
CA GLN A 308 -4.10 12.28 -7.12
C GLN A 308 -4.45 12.33 -5.62
N GLY A 309 -3.62 11.75 -4.76
CA GLY A 309 -3.88 11.75 -3.31
C GLY A 309 -2.67 11.48 -2.44
N ASN A 310 -2.82 11.58 -1.12
CA ASN A 310 -1.79 11.22 -0.13
C ASN A 310 -2.31 10.17 0.86
N CYS A 311 -1.56 9.87 1.93
CA CYS A 311 -1.99 8.90 2.94
C CYS A 311 -3.36 9.26 3.57
N SER A 312 -3.65 10.55 3.78
CA SER A 312 -4.95 11.02 4.27
C SER A 312 -6.06 10.82 3.24
N SER A 313 -5.82 11.11 1.95
CA SER A 313 -6.76 10.75 0.87
C SER A 313 -6.99 9.24 0.78
N GLY A 314 -5.95 8.45 1.02
CA GLY A 314 -6.02 7.00 1.12
C GLY A 314 -6.94 6.54 2.25
N ALA A 315 -6.71 6.99 3.48
CA ALA A 315 -7.56 6.69 4.63
C ALA A 315 -9.02 7.13 4.40
N ALA A 316 -9.23 8.34 3.87
CA ALA A 316 -10.55 8.87 3.54
C ALA A 316 -11.27 8.02 2.48
N THR A 317 -10.55 7.57 1.44
CA THR A 317 -11.10 6.69 0.39
C THR A 317 -11.48 5.34 0.96
N PHE A 318 -10.63 4.77 1.83
CA PHE A 318 -10.90 3.51 2.48
C PHE A 318 -12.17 3.59 3.33
N LEU A 319 -12.24 4.57 4.24
CA LEU A 319 -13.42 4.80 5.09
C LEU A 319 -14.70 5.03 4.28
N ARG A 320 -14.63 5.82 3.21
CA ARG A 320 -15.78 6.08 2.35
C ARG A 320 -16.30 4.81 1.67
N LYS A 321 -15.40 3.95 1.16
CA LYS A 321 -15.79 2.64 0.59
C LYS A 321 -16.33 1.68 1.65
N SER A 322 -15.90 1.82 2.90
CA SER A 322 -16.43 1.06 4.03
C SER A 322 -17.73 1.61 4.62
N GLY A 323 -18.32 2.67 4.03
CA GLY A 323 -19.60 3.23 4.47
C GLY A 323 -19.51 4.23 5.62
N ALA A 324 -18.34 4.87 5.83
CA ALA A 324 -18.18 5.87 6.88
C ALA A 324 -19.02 7.13 6.65
N GLU A 325 -19.48 7.71 7.76
CA GLU A 325 -20.07 9.04 7.80
C GLU A 325 -19.07 10.11 7.38
N GLU A 326 -19.54 11.18 6.74
CA GLU A 326 -18.67 12.25 6.23
C GLU A 326 -17.83 12.89 7.34
N LYS A 327 -18.35 12.99 8.57
CA LYS A 327 -17.60 13.49 9.74
C LYS A 327 -16.34 12.68 10.07
N ASP A 328 -16.35 11.37 9.80
CA ASP A 328 -15.24 10.46 10.09
C ASP A 328 -14.24 10.47 8.94
N ILE A 329 -14.75 10.56 7.70
CA ILE A 329 -13.93 10.78 6.50
C ILE A 329 -13.16 12.09 6.61
N LEU A 330 -13.82 13.18 7.01
CA LEU A 330 -13.20 14.49 7.14
C LEU A 330 -12.12 14.51 8.24
N ALA A 331 -12.20 13.62 9.22
CA ALA A 331 -11.21 13.51 10.28
C ALA A 331 -9.87 12.91 9.81
N CYS A 332 -9.81 12.28 8.63
CA CYS A 332 -8.56 11.70 8.10
C CYS A 332 -7.47 12.73 7.80
N SER A 333 -7.81 14.02 7.73
CA SER A 333 -6.86 15.10 7.48
C SER A 333 -7.15 16.29 8.39
N PRO A 334 -6.34 16.55 9.43
CA PRO A 334 -6.56 17.68 10.34
C PRO A 334 -6.39 19.06 9.65
N ARG A 335 -5.88 19.08 8.41
CA ARG A 335 -5.71 20.28 7.58
C ARG A 335 -6.66 20.33 6.38
N ASN A 336 -7.63 19.42 6.35
CA ASN A 336 -8.54 19.18 5.23
C ASN A 336 -7.87 18.89 3.87
N TYR A 337 -6.58 18.56 3.86
CA TYR A 337 -5.87 18.22 2.64
C TYR A 337 -6.35 16.88 2.09
N GLY A 338 -6.87 16.90 0.86
CA GLY A 338 -7.13 15.69 0.08
C GLY A 338 -8.44 14.98 0.43
N LEU A 339 -9.29 15.55 1.29
CA LEU A 339 -10.56 14.95 1.74
C LEU A 339 -11.67 14.98 0.68
N HIS A 340 -11.73 16.09 -0.07
CA HIS A 340 -12.70 16.32 -1.15
C HIS A 340 -12.30 15.64 -2.46
N HIS A 341 -11.06 15.16 -2.55
CA HIS A 341 -10.55 14.44 -3.72
C HIS A 341 -10.92 12.99 -3.52
N ASN A 342 -12.13 12.70 -3.92
CA ASN A 342 -12.65 11.37 -3.84
C ASN A 342 -11.98 10.56 -4.94
N ILE A 343 -11.20 9.57 -4.54
CA ILE A 343 -10.66 8.56 -5.43
C ILE A 343 -11.82 7.61 -5.84
N LYS A 344 -12.93 8.16 -6.34
CA LYS A 344 -14.16 7.43 -6.71
C LYS A 344 -13.89 6.47 -7.85
N THR A 345 -13.01 6.87 -8.75
CA THR A 345 -12.70 6.19 -10.01
C THR A 345 -11.78 4.99 -9.84
N TRP A 346 -11.51 4.55 -8.61
CA TRP A 346 -10.76 3.32 -8.39
C TRP A 346 -11.62 2.08 -8.63
N ASP A 347 -12.02 1.95 -9.88
CA ASP A 347 -12.57 0.78 -10.50
C ASP A 347 -11.94 0.69 -11.91
N PRO A 348 -10.95 -0.20 -12.11
CA PRO A 348 -10.30 -0.36 -13.41
C PRO A 348 -11.25 -0.90 -14.50
N LEU A 349 -12.48 -1.31 -14.12
CA LEU A 349 -13.52 -1.82 -15.00
C LEU A 349 -14.53 -0.76 -15.44
N VAL A 350 -14.51 0.45 -14.88
CA VAL A 350 -15.36 1.55 -15.36
C VAL A 350 -14.85 1.97 -16.73
N ARG A 351 -15.51 1.42 -17.76
CA ARG A 351 -15.47 1.96 -19.11
C ARG A 351 -16.30 3.24 -19.06
N ASN A 352 -15.65 4.39 -19.20
CA ASN A 352 -16.36 5.64 -19.50
C ASN A 352 -17.08 5.51 -20.83
#